data_AF-A0A957KNY0-F1
#
_entry.id   AF-A0A957KNY0-F1
#
_cell.length_a   1.000
_cell.length_b   1.000
_cell.length_c   1.000
_cell.angle_alpha   90.00
_cell.angle_beta   90.00
_cell.angle_gamma   90.00
#
_symmetry.space_group_name_H-M   'P 1'
#
loop_
_entity.id
_entity.type
_entity.pdbx_description
1 polymer ?
#
loop_
_entity_poly.entity_id
_entity_poly.type
_entity_poly.pdbx_seq_one_letter_code
_entity_poly.pdbx_strand_id
1 'polypeptide(L)'
;MNNLRSYFQLDPDVTFLNHGSFGATPLPVFEVYQEWQRRLERQPVRFFSREATPALRTARETLGAYVNARPEDLVFVHNATFAINVVARSLNLQPGDEVLTT
;
A
#
# COMPACT_ATOMS: atom_id res chain seq x y z
N MET A 1 -16.47 16.34 17.96
CA MET A 1 -15.59 15.88 16.85
C MET A 1 -14.65 14.83 17.42
N ASN A 2 -14.51 13.68 16.77
CA ASN A 2 -13.52 12.68 17.18
C ASN A 2 -12.11 13.26 17.04
N ASN A 3 -11.28 13.14 18.07
CA ASN A 3 -9.89 13.57 18.03
C ASN A 3 -9.07 12.58 17.19
N LEU A 4 -9.01 12.76 15.88
CA LEU A 4 -8.27 11.85 15.00
C LEU A 4 -6.75 11.94 15.22
N ARG A 5 -6.24 13.06 15.73
CA ARG A 5 -4.80 13.25 16.00
C ARG A 5 -4.27 12.21 17.00
N SER A 6 -5.07 11.81 17.99
CA SER A 6 -4.63 10.82 18.99
C SER A 6 -4.38 9.42 18.43
N TYR A 7 -4.79 9.16 17.20
CA TYR A 7 -4.45 7.91 16.50
C TYR A 7 -3.07 7.97 15.85
N PHE A 8 -2.33 9.06 15.89
CA PHE A 8 -0.99 9.14 15.27
C PHE A 8 0.08 9.31 16.33
N GLN A 9 1.23 8.67 16.11
CA GLN A 9 2.42 8.77 16.98
C GLN A 9 3.33 9.95 16.57
N LEU A 10 2.74 11.02 16.02
CA LEU A 10 3.51 12.22 15.66
C LEU A 10 4.02 12.90 16.93
N ASP A 11 5.21 13.50 16.83
CA ASP A 11 5.78 14.30 17.92
C ASP A 11 4.79 15.40 18.34
N PRO A 12 4.38 15.46 19.63
CA PRO A 12 3.39 16.41 20.10
C PRO A 12 3.84 17.87 19.96
N ASP A 13 5.15 18.13 19.95
CA ASP A 13 5.76 19.47 19.86
C ASP A 13 5.93 19.94 18.41
N VAL A 14 5.73 19.05 17.43
CA VAL A 14 5.83 19.35 16.00
C VAL A 14 4.46 19.57 15.39
N THR A 15 4.26 20.74 14.79
CA THR A 15 3.11 20.97 13.90
C THR A 15 3.39 20.35 12.54
N PHE A 16 2.96 19.10 12.35
CA PHE A 16 3.23 18.32 11.14
C PHE A 16 2.32 18.74 9.96
N LEU A 17 2.80 19.67 9.13
CA LEU A 17 2.02 20.25 8.02
C LEU A 17 2.20 19.53 6.68
N ASN A 18 3.16 18.60 6.56
CA ASN A 18 3.49 17.94 5.29
C ASN A 18 3.15 16.44 5.27
N HIS A 19 1.89 16.11 5.55
CA HIS A 19 1.42 14.71 5.46
C HIS A 19 1.43 14.17 4.02
N GLY A 20 1.34 15.05 3.01
CA GLY A 20 1.30 14.65 1.60
C GLY A 20 2.59 14.06 1.04
N SER A 21 3.73 14.23 1.72
CA SER A 21 5.02 13.72 1.25
C SER A 21 5.19 12.22 1.53
N PHE A 22 5.21 11.84 2.81
CA PHE A 22 5.45 10.45 3.24
C PHE A 22 4.29 9.87 4.06
N GLY A 23 3.33 10.70 4.47
CA GLY A 23 2.27 10.31 5.38
C GLY A 23 2.73 10.11 6.83
N ALA A 24 1.80 9.63 7.64
CA ALA A 24 2.02 9.11 8.98
C ALA A 24 1.02 7.98 9.20
N THR A 25 1.45 6.83 9.69
CA THR A 25 0.58 5.66 9.86
C THR A 25 -0.21 5.77 11.17
N PRO A 26 -1.56 5.62 11.16
CA PRO A 26 -2.33 5.53 12.38
C PRO A 26 -1.90 4.33 13.25
N LEU A 27 -1.87 4.50 14.56
CA LEU A 27 -1.53 3.52 15.58
C LEU A 27 -2.19 2.16 15.36
N PRO A 28 -3.52 2.04 15.14
CA PRO A 28 -4.13 0.72 14.92
C PRO A 28 -3.59 0.02 13.66
N VAL A 29 -3.22 0.76 12.62
CA VAL A 29 -2.61 0.19 11.40
C VAL A 29 -1.15 -0.21 11.67
N PHE A 30 -0.41 0.63 12.41
CA PHE A 30 0.96 0.34 12.79
C PHE A 30 1.08 -0.91 13.68
N GLU A 31 0.16 -1.09 14.63
CA GLU A 31 0.12 -2.27 15.50
C GLU A 31 -0.06 -3.56 14.70
N VAL A 32 -1.01 -3.58 13.76
CA VAL A 32 -1.23 -4.71 12.85
C VAL A 32 -0.01 -4.94 11.96
N TYR A 33 0.62 -3.90 11.44
CA TYR A 33 1.85 -4.01 10.65
C TYR A 33 2.99 -4.67 11.44
N GLN A 34 3.18 -4.30 12.71
CA GLN A 34 4.18 -4.92 13.59
C GLN A 34 3.82 -6.38 13.92
N GLU A 35 2.53 -6.71 14.04
CA GLU A 35 2.08 -8.09 14.22
C GLU A 35 2.42 -8.98 13.01
N TRP A 36 2.18 -8.50 11.78
CA TRP A 36 2.53 -9.23 10.56
C TRP A 36 4.03 -9.55 10.47
N GLN A 37 4.90 -8.60 10.85
CA GLN A 37 6.35 -8.84 10.92
C GLN A 37 6.69 -9.92 11.95
N ARG A 38 6.11 -9.86 13.16
CA ARG A 38 6.32 -10.92 14.17
C ARG A 38 5.81 -12.27 13.70
N ARG A 39 4.70 -12.33 12.97
CA ARG A 39 4.15 -13.58 12.40
C ARG A 39 5.08 -14.18 11.36
N LEU A 40 5.64 -13.35 10.48
CA LEU A 40 6.66 -13.76 9.51
C LEU A 40 7.86 -14.38 10.24
N GLU A 41 8.45 -13.68 11.21
CA GLU A 41 9.64 -14.17 11.93
C GLU A 41 9.39 -15.43 12.76
N ARG A 42 8.18 -15.61 13.30
CA ARG A 42 7.83 -16.80 14.08
C ARG A 42 7.85 -18.08 13.25
N GLN A 43 7.42 -18.03 11.98
CA GLN A 43 7.39 -19.22 11.12
C GLN A 43 7.42 -18.85 9.62
N PRO A 44 8.58 -18.46 9.07
CA PRO A 44 8.68 -17.90 7.72
C PRO A 44 8.13 -18.82 6.62
N VAL A 45 8.44 -20.12 6.69
CA VAL A 45 7.97 -21.08 5.69
C VAL A 45 6.45 -21.15 5.66
N ARG A 46 5.79 -21.24 6.82
CA ARG A 46 4.32 -21.25 6.89
C ARG A 46 3.75 -19.92 6.40
N PHE A 47 4.35 -18.81 6.82
CA PHE A 47 3.91 -17.48 6.44
C PHE A 47 3.84 -17.32 4.92
N PHE A 48 4.95 -17.59 4.24
CA PHE A 48 5.04 -17.44 2.78
C PHE A 48 4.25 -18.52 2.03
N SER A 49 4.23 -19.76 2.51
CA SER A 49 3.55 -20.85 1.80
C SER A 49 2.03 -20.88 1.99
N ARG A 50 1.51 -20.32 3.10
CA ARG A 50 0.09 -20.49 3.47
C ARG A 50 -0.64 -19.22 3.89
N GLU A 51 0.05 -18.20 4.41
CA GLU A 51 -0.63 -17.06 5.04
C GLU A 51 -0.62 -15.80 4.17
N ALA A 52 0.50 -15.48 3.54
CA ALA A 52 0.68 -14.24 2.80
C ALA A 52 -0.29 -14.12 1.61
N THR A 53 -0.38 -15.16 0.77
CA THR A 53 -1.21 -15.12 -0.45
C THR A 53 -2.72 -14.97 -0.14
N PRO A 54 -3.32 -15.75 0.78
CA PRO A 54 -4.71 -15.51 1.19
C PRO A 54 -4.93 -14.12 1.79
N ALA A 55 -4.01 -13.63 2.62
CA ALA A 55 -4.13 -12.31 3.21
C ALA A 55 -4.10 -11.18 2.16
N LEU A 56 -3.23 -11.30 1.16
CA LEU A 56 -3.19 -10.35 0.03
C LEU A 56 -4.46 -10.42 -0.84
N ARG A 57 -5.10 -11.58 -0.95
CA ARG A 57 -6.41 -11.71 -1.62
C ARG A 57 -7.47 -10.94 -0.85
N THR A 58 -7.62 -11.19 0.44
CA THR A 58 -8.59 -10.47 1.29
C THR A 58 -8.33 -8.96 1.29
N ALA A 59 -7.07 -8.53 1.32
CA ALA A 59 -6.74 -7.11 1.22
C ALA A 59 -7.19 -6.48 -0.11
N ARG A 60 -7.09 -7.20 -1.24
CA ARG A 60 -7.61 -6.74 -2.53
C ARG A 60 -9.12 -6.69 -2.58
N GLU A 61 -9.81 -7.63 -1.95
CA GLU A 61 -11.29 -7.63 -1.86
C GLU A 61 -11.78 -6.38 -1.12
N THR A 62 -11.18 -6.08 0.04
CA THR A 62 -11.49 -4.87 0.82
C THR A 62 -11.17 -3.60 0.03
N LEU A 63 -10.00 -3.53 -0.61
CA LEU A 63 -9.62 -2.36 -1.41
C LEU A 63 -10.55 -2.18 -2.61
N GLY A 64 -10.87 -3.25 -3.33
CA GLY A 64 -11.78 -3.22 -4.48
C GLY A 64 -13.15 -2.69 -4.13
N ALA A 65 -13.72 -3.13 -3.00
CA ALA A 65 -14.97 -2.58 -2.48
C ALA A 65 -14.85 -1.07 -2.17
N TYR A 66 -13.72 -0.62 -1.62
CA TYR A 66 -13.49 0.78 -1.29
C TYR A 66 -13.33 1.69 -2.52
N VAL A 67 -12.58 1.25 -3.54
CA VAL A 67 -12.33 2.04 -4.77
C VAL A 67 -13.31 1.73 -5.90
N ASN A 68 -14.34 0.92 -5.64
CA ASN A 68 -15.33 0.46 -6.63
C ASN A 68 -14.67 -0.21 -7.85
N ALA A 69 -13.74 -1.13 -7.60
CA ALA A 69 -13.07 -1.92 -8.62
C ALA A 69 -13.17 -3.41 -8.29
N ARG A 70 -13.07 -4.27 -9.32
CA ARG A 70 -13.03 -5.71 -9.10
C ARG A 70 -11.68 -6.10 -8.49
N PRO A 71 -11.63 -6.98 -7.48
CA PRO A 71 -10.36 -7.35 -6.84
C PRO A 71 -9.33 -7.95 -7.79
N GLU A 72 -9.77 -8.61 -8.87
CA GLU A 72 -8.93 -9.15 -9.93
C GLU A 72 -8.24 -8.08 -10.79
N ASP A 73 -8.77 -6.86 -10.82
CA ASP A 73 -8.18 -5.72 -11.53
C ASP A 73 -7.16 -4.95 -10.65
N LEU A 74 -6.92 -5.42 -9.42
CA LEU A 74 -6.04 -4.76 -8.45
C LEU A 74 -4.79 -5.59 -8.14
N VAL A 75 -3.66 -4.89 -8.06
CA VAL A 75 -2.37 -5.44 -7.64
C VAL A 75 -1.70 -4.52 -6.62
N PHE A 76 -0.94 -5.11 -5.70
CA PHE A 76 -0.09 -4.35 -4.78
C PHE A 76 1.33 -4.24 -5.34
N VAL A 77 1.87 -3.02 -5.33
CA VAL A 77 3.24 -2.71 -5.70
C VAL A 77 3.85 -1.75 -4.67
N HIS A 78 5.17 -1.58 -4.70
CA HIS A 78 5.90 -0.86 -3.66
C HIS A 78 5.53 0.61 -3.53
N ASN A 79 5.29 1.32 -4.63
CA ASN A 79 4.94 2.74 -4.65
C ASN A 79 4.46 3.18 -6.05
N ALA A 80 3.98 4.42 -6.16
CA ALA A 80 3.48 5.00 -7.41
C ALA A 80 4.54 5.02 -8.52
N THR A 81 5.78 5.41 -8.22
CA THR A 81 6.88 5.44 -9.20
C THR A 81 7.15 4.06 -9.79
N PHE A 82 7.14 3.02 -8.95
CA PHE A 82 7.27 1.63 -9.39
C PHE A 82 6.12 1.24 -10.31
N ALA A 83 4.87 1.56 -9.94
CA ALA A 83 3.68 1.26 -10.74
C ALA A 83 3.77 1.88 -12.15
N ILE A 84 4.12 3.17 -12.24
CA ILE A 84 4.24 3.89 -13.51
C ILE A 84 5.32 3.23 -14.39
N ASN A 85 6.46 2.85 -13.80
CA ASN A 85 7.53 2.18 -14.54
C ASN A 85 7.13 0.79 -15.05
N VAL A 86 6.33 0.02 -14.29
CA VAL A 86 5.79 -1.26 -14.75
C VAL A 86 4.95 -1.05 -16.00
N VAL A 87 4.04 -0.07 -15.99
CA VAL A 87 3.20 0.25 -17.15
C VAL A 87 4.06 0.72 -18.32
N ALA A 88 4.92 1.72 -18.12
CA ALA A 88 5.74 2.29 -19.19
C ALA A 88 6.61 1.24 -19.88
N ARG A 89 7.19 0.30 -19.13
CA ARG A 89 8.04 -0.78 -19.68
C ARG A 89 7.25 -1.93 -20.32
N SER A 90 5.94 -2.00 -20.09
CA SER A 90 5.07 -3.02 -20.70
C SER A 90 4.53 -2.60 -22.07
N LEU A 91 4.61 -1.32 -22.41
CA LEU A 91 4.18 -0.79 -23.69
C LEU A 91 5.22 -1.12 -24.78
N ASN A 92 4.76 -1.72 -25.88
CA ASN A 92 5.60 -2.01 -27.04
C ASN A 92 5.61 -0.84 -28.03
N LEU A 93 6.08 0.33 -27.59
CA LEU A 93 6.12 1.54 -28.42
C LEU A 93 7.00 1.33 -29.66
N GLN A 94 6.49 1.71 -30.82
CA GLN A 94 7.15 1.63 -32.10
C GLN A 94 7.66 3.00 -32.55
N PRO A 95 8.58 3.06 -33.53
CA PRO A 95 8.96 4.32 -34.14
C PRO A 95 7.73 5.08 -34.66
N GLY A 96 7.56 6.34 -34.23
CA GLY A 96 6.40 7.17 -34.56
C GLY A 96 5.33 7.23 -33.48
N ASP A 97 5.38 6.36 -32.45
CA ASP A 97 4.50 6.47 -31.29
C ASP A 97 4.93 7.62 -30.38
N GLU A 98 3.96 8.25 -29.73
CA GLU A 98 4.17 9.38 -28.83
C GLU A 98 3.56 9.10 -27.44
N VAL A 99 4.24 9.58 -26.39
CA VAL A 99 3.72 9.58 -25.02
C VAL A 99 3.36 11.01 -24.66
N LEU A 100 2.07 11.26 -24.43
CA LEU A 100 1.55 12.58 -24.06
C LEU A 100 1.28 12.63 -22.56
N THR A 101 1.66 13.74 -21.95
CA THR A 101 1.38 14.09 -20.54
C THR A 101 1.02 15.57 -20.45
N THR A 102 0.28 15.95 -19.40
CA THR A 102 -0.06 17.35 -19.09
C THR A 102 1.10 18.13 -18.49
#